data_AF-A0A7D5ID76-F1
#
_entry.id   AF-A0A7D5ID76-F1
#
_cell.length_a   1.000
_cell.length_b   1.000
_cell.length_c   1.000
_cell.angle_alpha   90.00
_cell.angle_beta   90.00
_cell.angle_gamma   90.00
#
_symmetry.space_group_name_H-M   'P 1'
#
loop_
_entity.id
_entity.type
_entity.pdbx_description
1 polymer ?
#
loop_
_entity_poly.entity_id
_entity_poly.type
_entity_poly.pdbx_seq_one_letter_code
_entity_poly.pdbx_strand_id
1 'polypeptide(L)'
;MFDERDLHPDVAAVRDEHAPGALVYDTERDFEVLPTSALTDLMMVVDGVEPRGYSADWLPAEHPEILDRLVGDDVVVGAPGDGSVAWTTQTTPPVVLVKPRIEGSPDEFVSFLVAEALVQAGLGVPEQFLGFFRESYPAFAAATPTDPTATYQLALAVFDAYVGLHTREVFASWADAEGHAMLADAWADAGERLQPRLDGLGRAVARGETSFPDAAELAAGGVKHGLDVPAPFDALDALAYREHGASYAVTWAEKVFS
;
A
#
# COMPACT_ATOMS: atom_id res chain seq x y z
N MET A 1 -24.38 0.31 1.25
CA MET A 1 -23.07 -0.20 0.82
C MET A 1 -21.96 0.77 1.16
N PHE A 2 -22.06 2.05 0.78
CA PHE A 2 -21.11 3.10 1.19
C PHE A 2 -21.81 4.11 2.09
N ASP A 3 -21.25 4.38 3.26
CA ASP A 3 -21.73 5.39 4.18
C ASP A 3 -20.63 6.47 4.31
N GLU A 4 -21.00 7.74 4.11
CA GLU A 4 -20.01 8.84 4.16
C GLU A 4 -19.41 8.93 5.56
N ARG A 5 -18.08 8.90 5.63
CA ARG A 5 -17.35 8.86 6.89
C ARG A 5 -17.15 10.28 7.42
N ASP A 6 -17.56 10.50 8.67
CA ASP A 6 -17.22 11.72 9.41
C ASP A 6 -15.73 11.69 9.78
N LEU A 7 -15.00 12.75 9.41
CA LEU A 7 -13.54 12.80 9.55
C LEU A 7 -13.15 13.57 10.81
N HIS A 8 -12.18 13.01 11.57
CA HIS A 8 -11.49 13.76 12.60
C HIS A 8 -10.84 15.02 11.99
N PRO A 9 -10.81 16.17 12.67
CA PRO A 9 -10.22 17.41 12.15
C PRO A 9 -8.82 17.25 11.56
N ASP A 10 -7.93 16.52 12.23
CA ASP A 10 -6.58 16.21 11.74
C ASP A 10 -6.62 15.48 10.37
N VAL A 11 -7.55 14.52 10.19
CA VAL A 11 -7.71 13.78 8.92
C VAL A 11 -8.32 14.67 7.83
N ALA A 12 -9.27 15.54 8.20
CA ALA A 12 -9.84 16.50 7.27
C ALA A 12 -8.78 17.50 6.76
N ALA A 13 -7.85 17.93 7.63
CA ALA A 13 -6.71 18.77 7.23
C ALA A 13 -5.80 18.04 6.23
N VAL A 14 -5.46 16.77 6.48
CA VAL A 14 -4.70 15.94 5.55
C VAL A 14 -5.41 15.79 4.19
N ARG A 15 -6.73 15.57 4.19
CA ARG A 15 -7.51 15.52 2.94
C ARG A 15 -7.38 16.83 2.18
N ASP A 16 -7.61 17.95 2.84
CA ASP A 16 -7.63 19.26 2.19
C ASP A 16 -6.25 19.66 1.63
N GLU A 17 -5.16 19.20 2.26
CA GLU A 17 -3.79 19.41 1.78
C GLU A 17 -3.38 18.46 0.65
N HIS A 18 -3.58 17.15 0.82
CA HIS A 18 -2.97 16.14 -0.05
C HIS A 18 -3.91 15.61 -1.13
N ALA A 19 -5.21 15.52 -0.85
CA ALA A 19 -6.19 14.97 -1.78
C ALA A 19 -7.49 15.81 -1.74
N PRO A 20 -7.42 17.09 -2.15
CA PRO A 20 -8.54 18.01 -2.00
C PRO A 20 -9.78 17.51 -2.74
N GLY A 21 -10.89 17.43 -2.02
CA GLY A 21 -12.17 16.92 -2.54
C GLY A 21 -12.30 15.40 -2.57
N ALA A 22 -11.29 14.64 -2.11
CA ALA A 22 -11.42 13.19 -2.00
C ALA A 22 -12.59 12.79 -1.08
N LEU A 23 -13.31 11.75 -1.49
CA LEU A 23 -14.45 11.23 -0.73
C LEU A 23 -13.98 10.08 0.15
N VAL A 24 -14.49 9.99 1.37
CA VAL A 24 -14.17 8.92 2.31
C VAL A 24 -15.44 8.20 2.71
N TYR A 25 -15.50 6.89 2.45
CA TYR A 25 -16.67 6.06 2.72
C TYR A 25 -16.31 4.84 3.55
N ASP A 26 -17.17 4.49 4.50
CA ASP A 26 -17.19 3.18 5.14
C ASP A 26 -17.93 2.19 4.24
N THR A 27 -17.39 0.98 4.07
CA THR A 27 -18.03 -0.08 3.28
C THR A 27 -18.79 -1.06 4.17
N GLU A 28 -19.98 -1.46 3.73
CA GLU A 28 -20.83 -2.42 4.46
C GLU A 28 -20.22 -3.83 4.49
N ARG A 29 -19.44 -4.19 3.47
CA ARG A 29 -18.82 -5.50 3.32
C ARG A 29 -17.35 -5.38 3.06
N ASP A 30 -16.65 -6.38 3.55
CA ASP A 30 -15.23 -6.56 3.32
C ASP A 30 -14.96 -7.02 1.88
N PHE A 31 -13.80 -6.62 1.34
CA PHE A 31 -13.39 -6.98 -0.03
C PHE A 31 -11.88 -6.96 -0.19
N GLU A 32 -11.38 -7.80 -1.08
CA GLU A 32 -10.03 -7.65 -1.63
C GLU A 32 -10.07 -6.84 -2.93
N VAL A 33 -10.92 -7.24 -3.87
CA VAL A 33 -11.27 -6.46 -5.06
C VAL A 33 -12.74 -6.06 -4.96
N LEU A 34 -13.02 -4.77 -5.16
CA LEU A 34 -14.36 -4.22 -5.04
C LEU A 34 -15.28 -4.85 -6.11
N PRO A 35 -16.43 -5.45 -5.73
CA PRO A 35 -17.27 -6.16 -6.67
C PRO A 35 -17.98 -5.20 -7.64
N THR A 36 -18.29 -5.66 -8.86
CA THR A 36 -18.95 -4.84 -9.90
C THR A 36 -20.26 -4.19 -9.45
N SER A 37 -21.03 -4.86 -8.58
CA SER A 37 -22.24 -4.26 -7.99
C SER A 37 -21.93 -3.02 -7.16
N ALA A 38 -20.84 -3.04 -6.41
CA ALA A 38 -20.36 -1.91 -5.62
C ALA A 38 -19.81 -0.78 -6.49
N LEU A 39 -19.12 -1.12 -7.58
CA LEU A 39 -18.64 -0.12 -8.54
C LEU A 39 -19.79 0.69 -9.15
N THR A 40 -20.93 0.06 -9.39
CA THR A 40 -22.13 0.75 -9.88
C THR A 40 -22.64 1.77 -8.86
N ASP A 41 -22.61 1.43 -7.57
CA ASP A 41 -22.99 2.35 -6.50
C ASP A 41 -21.99 3.50 -6.37
N LEU A 42 -20.70 3.21 -6.53
CA LEU A 42 -19.63 4.22 -6.51
C LEU A 42 -19.79 5.23 -7.65
N MET A 43 -20.17 4.78 -8.84
CA MET A 43 -20.44 5.63 -10.01
C MET A 43 -21.59 6.64 -9.79
N MET A 44 -22.44 6.44 -8.78
CA MET A 44 -23.51 7.39 -8.45
C MET A 44 -23.04 8.58 -7.61
N VAL A 45 -21.86 8.50 -7.00
CA VAL A 45 -21.34 9.52 -6.06
C VAL A 45 -20.06 10.21 -6.57
N VAL A 46 -19.54 9.81 -7.73
CA VAL A 46 -18.36 10.41 -8.36
C VAL A 46 -18.73 11.06 -9.70
N ASP A 47 -17.97 12.06 -10.12
CA ASP A 47 -18.18 12.79 -11.38
C ASP A 47 -17.65 12.04 -12.60
N GLY A 48 -16.67 11.15 -12.40
CA GLY A 48 -16.04 10.42 -13.50
C GLY A 48 -15.29 9.18 -13.04
N VAL A 49 -15.08 8.25 -13.98
CA VAL A 49 -14.35 7.01 -13.78
C VAL A 49 -13.45 6.74 -14.98
N GLU A 50 -12.17 6.48 -14.73
CA GLU A 50 -11.14 6.16 -15.72
C GLU A 50 -10.34 4.93 -15.24
N PRO A 51 -10.58 3.74 -15.82
CA PRO A 51 -9.84 2.52 -15.49
C PRO A 51 -8.32 2.67 -15.73
N ARG A 52 -7.50 1.95 -14.98
CA ARG A 52 -6.04 1.96 -15.19
C ARG A 52 -5.57 1.25 -16.46
N GLY A 53 -6.30 0.25 -16.94
CA GLY A 53 -5.93 -0.47 -18.16
C GLY A 53 -4.62 -1.25 -18.03
N TYR A 54 -4.41 -2.03 -16.95
CA TYR A 54 -3.18 -2.80 -16.80
C TYR A 54 -3.08 -3.88 -17.90
N SER A 55 -1.91 -3.98 -18.54
CA SER A 55 -1.72 -4.95 -19.63
C SER A 55 -1.56 -6.37 -19.12
N ALA A 56 -2.32 -7.31 -19.69
CA ALA A 56 -2.13 -8.74 -19.45
C ALA A 56 -0.74 -9.24 -19.87
N ASP A 57 -0.07 -8.56 -20.80
CA ASP A 57 1.30 -8.90 -21.24
C ASP A 57 2.36 -8.66 -20.15
N TRP A 58 2.01 -7.96 -19.07
CA TRP A 58 2.88 -7.78 -17.91
C TRP A 58 2.89 -9.01 -16.99
N LEU A 59 1.96 -9.95 -17.15
CA LEU A 59 1.87 -11.12 -16.28
C LEU A 59 2.86 -12.21 -16.72
N PRO A 60 3.64 -12.81 -15.79
CA PRO A 60 4.42 -14.01 -16.08
C PRO A 60 3.54 -15.16 -16.55
N ALA A 61 4.09 -16.15 -17.25
CA ALA A 61 3.32 -17.32 -17.70
C ALA A 61 2.70 -18.11 -16.53
N GLU A 62 3.40 -18.18 -15.40
CA GLU A 62 2.88 -18.71 -14.13
C GLU A 62 2.65 -17.56 -13.17
N HIS A 63 1.39 -17.31 -12.83
CA HIS A 63 0.99 -16.27 -11.89
C HIS A 63 -0.23 -16.70 -11.07
N PRO A 64 -0.49 -16.09 -9.90
CA PRO A 64 -1.70 -16.36 -9.14
C PRO A 64 -2.95 -15.82 -9.86
N GLU A 65 -4.05 -16.57 -9.84
CA GLU A 65 -5.34 -16.23 -10.50
C GLU A 65 -5.89 -14.84 -10.14
N ILE A 66 -5.45 -14.25 -9.02
CA ILE A 66 -5.86 -12.89 -8.67
C ILE A 66 -5.36 -11.87 -9.69
N LEU A 67 -4.19 -12.07 -10.31
CA LEU A 67 -3.64 -11.10 -11.26
C LEU A 67 -4.49 -10.97 -12.52
N ASP A 68 -5.18 -12.04 -12.93
CA ASP A 68 -6.17 -12.00 -14.01
C ASP A 68 -7.31 -11.01 -13.71
N ARG A 69 -7.61 -10.75 -12.44
CA ARG A 69 -8.64 -9.78 -12.02
C ARG A 69 -8.16 -8.35 -11.98
N LEU A 70 -6.84 -8.13 -12.01
CA LEU A 70 -6.25 -6.80 -11.95
C LEU A 70 -5.95 -6.23 -13.33
N VAL A 71 -5.89 -7.07 -14.36
CA VAL A 71 -5.57 -6.67 -15.75
C VAL A 71 -6.83 -6.45 -16.59
N GLY A 72 -6.67 -5.66 -17.65
CA GLY A 72 -7.74 -5.31 -18.58
C GLY A 72 -8.28 -3.90 -18.38
N ASP A 73 -9.38 -3.61 -19.08
CA ASP A 73 -9.97 -2.27 -19.20
C ASP A 73 -11.05 -1.97 -18.15
N ASP A 74 -11.29 -2.90 -17.22
CA ASP A 74 -12.25 -2.74 -16.15
C ASP A 74 -11.67 -1.89 -15.00
N VAL A 75 -12.56 -1.22 -14.26
CA VAL A 75 -12.18 -0.51 -13.04
C VAL A 75 -11.93 -1.53 -11.94
N VAL A 76 -10.75 -1.48 -11.35
CA VAL A 76 -10.34 -2.40 -10.28
C VAL A 76 -9.94 -1.60 -9.06
N VAL A 77 -10.75 -1.67 -8.00
CA VAL A 77 -10.44 -1.00 -6.73
C VAL A 77 -10.09 -2.06 -5.69
N GLY A 78 -8.89 -1.94 -5.13
CA GLY A 78 -8.36 -2.89 -4.17
C GLY A 78 -7.69 -4.10 -4.81
N ALA A 79 -6.82 -4.75 -4.04
CA ALA A 79 -6.32 -6.10 -4.28
C ALA A 79 -6.02 -6.81 -2.94
N PRO A 80 -5.81 -8.15 -2.96
CA PRO A 80 -5.30 -8.88 -1.82
C PRO A 80 -4.01 -8.27 -1.27
N GLY A 81 -4.07 -7.86 0.00
CA GLY A 81 -2.95 -7.26 0.71
C GLY A 81 -3.05 -5.75 0.93
N ASP A 82 -4.02 -5.05 0.34
CA ASP A 82 -4.25 -3.59 0.55
C ASP A 82 -4.76 -3.24 1.96
N GLY A 83 -4.81 -4.20 2.88
CA GLY A 83 -5.24 -3.98 4.25
C GLY A 83 -6.71 -3.54 4.36
N SER A 84 -6.96 -2.67 5.34
CA SER A 84 -8.29 -2.27 5.79
C SER A 84 -8.80 -0.95 5.20
N VAL A 85 -7.94 -0.18 4.54
CA VAL A 85 -8.31 1.08 3.88
C VAL A 85 -7.75 1.03 2.47
N ALA A 86 -8.64 0.93 1.48
CA ALA A 86 -8.28 1.01 0.08
C ALA A 86 -8.51 2.44 -0.43
N TRP A 87 -7.80 2.84 -1.48
CA TRP A 87 -8.05 4.11 -2.15
C TRP A 87 -7.96 3.92 -3.66
N THR A 88 -8.58 4.84 -4.40
CA THR A 88 -8.47 4.86 -5.85
C THR A 88 -8.49 6.28 -6.39
N THR A 89 -7.69 6.49 -7.44
CA THR A 89 -7.71 7.72 -8.25
C THR A 89 -8.18 7.40 -9.68
N GLN A 90 -8.78 6.21 -9.90
CA GLN A 90 -9.59 5.88 -11.08
C GLN A 90 -10.94 6.60 -11.07
N THR A 91 -11.27 7.33 -9.99
CA THR A 91 -12.47 8.16 -9.90
C THR A 91 -12.09 9.63 -9.81
N THR A 92 -13.02 10.50 -10.20
CA THR A 92 -12.94 11.95 -9.96
C THR A 92 -14.13 12.39 -9.11
N PRO A 93 -13.93 12.95 -7.91
CA PRO A 93 -12.66 13.02 -7.17
C PRO A 93 -12.14 11.61 -6.74
N PRO A 94 -10.91 11.51 -6.22
CA PRO A 94 -10.41 10.27 -5.62
C PRO A 94 -11.30 9.77 -4.49
N VAL A 95 -11.33 8.46 -4.27
CA VAL A 95 -12.13 7.83 -3.22
C VAL A 95 -11.25 7.00 -2.29
N VAL A 96 -11.49 7.13 -0.99
CA VAL A 96 -10.95 6.27 0.08
C VAL A 96 -12.09 5.43 0.65
N LEU A 97 -11.87 4.11 0.74
CA LEU A 97 -12.83 3.12 1.19
C LEU A 97 -12.30 2.42 2.45
N VAL A 98 -13.03 2.58 3.55
CA VAL A 98 -12.72 1.97 4.85
C VAL A 98 -13.49 0.66 4.99
N LYS A 99 -12.79 -0.46 5.08
CA LYS A 99 -13.37 -1.80 5.14
C LYS A 99 -13.79 -2.17 6.57
N PRO A 100 -14.85 -2.97 6.76
CA PRO A 100 -15.35 -3.30 8.11
C PRO A 100 -14.37 -4.16 8.93
N ARG A 101 -13.35 -4.77 8.30
CA ARG A 101 -12.29 -5.49 9.03
C ARG A 101 -11.47 -4.60 9.98
N ILE A 102 -11.61 -3.27 9.90
CA ILE A 102 -11.00 -2.34 10.84
C ILE A 102 -11.74 -2.25 12.19
N GLU A 103 -12.98 -2.74 12.27
CA GLU A 103 -13.80 -2.69 13.48
C GLU A 103 -13.07 -3.27 14.71
N GLY A 104 -13.07 -2.51 15.81
CA GLY A 104 -12.36 -2.86 17.04
C GLY A 104 -10.93 -2.33 17.14
N SER A 105 -10.41 -1.72 16.08
CA SER A 105 -9.15 -0.95 16.14
C SER A 105 -9.35 0.39 16.87
N PRO A 106 -8.30 0.94 17.52
CA PRO A 106 -8.38 2.27 18.13
C PRO A 106 -8.70 3.36 17.10
N ASP A 107 -9.58 4.30 17.44
CA ASP A 107 -10.03 5.37 16.52
C ASP A 107 -8.88 6.21 15.96
N GLU A 108 -7.85 6.49 16.77
CA GLU A 108 -6.65 7.22 16.37
C GLU A 108 -5.86 6.43 15.30
N PHE A 109 -5.77 5.11 15.44
CA PHE A 109 -5.13 4.24 14.45
C PHE A 109 -5.94 4.17 13.16
N VAL A 110 -7.27 4.08 13.24
CA VAL A 110 -8.13 4.15 12.04
C VAL A 110 -7.96 5.49 11.33
N SER A 111 -7.92 6.58 12.09
CA SER A 111 -7.70 7.94 11.56
C SER A 111 -6.34 8.04 10.87
N PHE A 112 -5.30 7.44 11.42
CA PHE A 112 -3.99 7.34 10.78
C PHE A 112 -4.05 6.57 9.45
N LEU A 113 -4.73 5.41 9.38
CA LEU A 113 -4.84 4.66 8.13
C LEU A 113 -5.62 5.41 7.04
N VAL A 114 -6.66 6.16 7.42
CA VAL A 114 -7.41 7.01 6.49
C VAL A 114 -6.54 8.17 6.01
N ALA A 115 -5.80 8.83 6.90
CA ALA A 115 -4.86 9.88 6.54
C ALA A 115 -3.74 9.36 5.61
N GLU A 116 -3.20 8.16 5.89
CA GLU A 116 -2.23 7.49 5.02
C GLU A 116 -2.79 7.29 3.61
N ALA A 117 -4.00 6.76 3.48
CA ALA A 117 -4.64 6.56 2.18
C ALA A 117 -4.88 7.89 1.42
N LEU A 118 -5.24 8.96 2.12
CA LEU A 118 -5.41 10.30 1.54
C LEU A 118 -4.09 10.86 1.02
N VAL A 119 -3.00 10.72 1.78
CA VAL A 119 -1.66 11.12 1.32
C VAL A 119 -1.28 10.32 0.07
N GLN A 120 -1.45 8.99 0.10
CA GLN A 120 -1.12 8.12 -1.04
C GLN A 120 -1.92 8.48 -2.30
N ALA A 121 -3.22 8.73 -2.17
CA ALA A 121 -4.07 9.18 -3.27
C ALA A 121 -3.60 10.52 -3.89
N GLY A 122 -3.00 11.39 -3.07
CA GLY A 122 -2.43 12.67 -3.50
C GLY A 122 -1.05 12.61 -4.17
N LEU A 123 -0.29 11.52 -3.96
CA LEU A 123 1.12 11.43 -4.39
C LEU A 123 1.30 11.13 -5.88
N GLY A 124 0.26 10.68 -6.58
CA GLY A 124 0.38 10.23 -7.98
C GLY A 124 1.22 8.95 -8.14
N VAL A 125 1.45 8.21 -7.04
CA VAL A 125 2.01 6.86 -7.10
C VAL A 125 0.97 5.89 -7.67
N PRO A 126 1.40 4.74 -8.23
CA PRO A 126 0.46 3.69 -8.66
C PRO A 126 -0.44 3.23 -7.49
N GLU A 127 -1.66 2.76 -7.79
CA GLU A 127 -2.57 2.19 -6.77
C GLU A 127 -2.16 0.77 -6.34
N GLN A 128 -1.31 0.12 -7.14
CA GLN A 128 -0.99 -1.30 -7.03
C GLN A 128 0.42 -1.56 -7.57
N PHE A 129 1.07 -2.64 -7.11
CA PHE A 129 2.41 -2.99 -7.58
C PHE A 129 2.47 -3.25 -9.09
N LEU A 130 1.39 -3.71 -9.73
CA LEU A 130 1.36 -3.90 -11.19
C LEU A 130 1.56 -2.58 -11.94
N GLY A 131 0.97 -1.48 -11.47
CA GLY A 131 1.18 -0.15 -12.04
C GLY A 131 2.57 0.42 -11.75
N PHE A 132 3.24 -0.08 -10.71
CA PHE A 132 4.63 0.23 -10.35
C PHE A 132 5.63 -0.53 -11.22
N PHE A 133 5.47 -1.85 -11.37
CA PHE A 133 6.40 -2.67 -12.15
C PHE A 133 6.15 -2.60 -13.66
N ARG A 134 4.89 -2.58 -14.10
CA ARG A 134 4.49 -2.61 -15.51
C ARG A 134 5.22 -3.72 -16.28
N GLU A 135 5.86 -3.41 -17.40
CA GLU A 135 6.66 -4.33 -18.20
C GLU A 135 7.86 -4.95 -17.47
N SER A 136 8.24 -4.43 -16.29
CA SER A 136 9.32 -4.99 -15.47
C SER A 136 8.86 -6.12 -14.55
N TYR A 137 7.55 -6.34 -14.39
CA TYR A 137 7.03 -7.37 -13.48
C TYR A 137 7.49 -8.80 -13.86
N PRO A 138 7.54 -9.20 -15.15
CA PRO A 138 8.10 -10.50 -15.53
C PRO A 138 9.57 -10.67 -15.15
N ALA A 139 10.36 -9.60 -15.22
CA ALA A 139 11.76 -9.64 -14.81
C ALA A 139 11.90 -9.78 -13.29
N PHE A 140 11.06 -9.08 -12.53
CA PHE A 140 10.99 -9.24 -11.08
C PHE A 140 10.62 -10.67 -10.69
N ALA A 141 9.55 -11.22 -11.29
CA ALA A 141 9.11 -12.59 -11.03
C ALA A 141 10.18 -13.64 -11.39
N ALA A 142 10.92 -13.43 -12.49
CA ALA A 142 12.03 -14.31 -12.86
C ALA A 142 13.20 -14.23 -11.87
N ALA A 143 13.42 -13.08 -11.24
CA ALA A 143 14.45 -12.85 -10.23
C ALA A 143 14.07 -13.38 -8.83
N THR A 144 12.82 -13.77 -8.61
CA THR A 144 12.32 -14.33 -7.36
C THR A 144 11.93 -15.80 -7.55
N PRO A 145 12.86 -16.77 -7.42
CA PRO A 145 12.63 -18.19 -7.68
C PRO A 145 11.81 -18.87 -6.55
N THR A 146 10.73 -18.22 -6.12
CA THR A 146 9.74 -18.71 -5.17
C THR A 146 8.48 -19.13 -5.92
N ASP A 147 7.48 -19.66 -5.23
CA ASP A 147 6.20 -19.92 -5.87
C ASP A 147 5.50 -18.60 -6.27
N PRO A 148 4.55 -18.62 -7.23
CA PRO A 148 3.90 -17.41 -7.71
C PRO A 148 3.20 -16.58 -6.62
N THR A 149 2.72 -17.20 -5.54
CA THR A 149 2.06 -16.49 -4.43
C THR A 149 3.10 -15.73 -3.60
N ALA A 150 4.21 -16.38 -3.28
CA ALA A 150 5.33 -15.72 -2.60
C ALA A 150 5.92 -14.57 -3.45
N THR A 151 5.98 -14.72 -4.78
CA THR A 151 6.39 -13.65 -5.70
C THR A 151 5.41 -12.47 -5.67
N TYR A 152 4.11 -12.73 -5.68
CA TYR A 152 3.08 -11.70 -5.52
C TYR A 152 3.24 -10.93 -4.20
N GLN A 153 3.36 -11.65 -3.08
CA GLN A 153 3.50 -11.04 -1.76
C GLN A 153 4.78 -10.21 -1.67
N LEU A 154 5.87 -10.69 -2.26
CA LEU A 154 7.12 -9.95 -2.29
C LEU A 154 7.02 -8.69 -3.15
N ALA A 155 6.33 -8.76 -4.30
CA ALA A 155 6.08 -7.60 -5.17
C ALA A 155 5.25 -6.52 -4.48
N LEU A 156 4.24 -6.94 -3.70
CA LEU A 156 3.46 -6.04 -2.86
C LEU A 156 4.33 -5.38 -1.78
N ALA A 157 5.10 -6.17 -1.03
CA ALA A 157 5.95 -5.65 0.05
C ALA A 157 7.00 -4.65 -0.46
N VAL A 158 7.68 -4.92 -1.59
CA VAL A 158 8.66 -3.96 -2.13
C VAL A 158 7.96 -2.69 -2.63
N PHE A 159 6.76 -2.81 -3.19
CA PHE A 159 5.95 -1.65 -3.59
C PHE A 159 5.51 -0.83 -2.37
N ASP A 160 5.09 -1.46 -1.28
CA ASP A 160 4.75 -0.78 -0.03
C ASP A 160 5.96 -0.05 0.57
N ALA A 161 7.16 -0.65 0.51
CA ALA A 161 8.39 0.03 0.91
C ALA A 161 8.66 1.28 0.05
N TYR A 162 8.44 1.18 -1.26
CA TYR A 162 8.56 2.31 -2.18
C TYR A 162 7.58 3.43 -1.83
N VAL A 163 6.29 3.11 -1.64
CA VAL A 163 5.28 4.09 -1.21
C VAL A 163 5.66 4.69 0.15
N GLY A 164 6.16 3.88 1.09
CA GLY A 164 6.69 4.32 2.38
C GLY A 164 7.77 5.38 2.27
N LEU A 165 8.69 5.28 1.30
CA LEU A 165 9.72 6.30 1.04
C LEU A 165 9.14 7.64 0.55
N HIS A 166 7.95 7.62 -0.07
CA HIS A 166 7.26 8.81 -0.54
C HIS A 166 6.31 9.43 0.50
N THR A 167 5.82 8.64 1.46
CA THR A 167 4.89 9.11 2.49
C THR A 167 5.55 9.47 3.81
N ARG A 168 6.65 8.79 4.19
CA ARG A 168 7.28 8.94 5.52
C ARG A 168 7.65 10.38 5.89
N GLU A 169 8.10 11.19 4.92
CA GLU A 169 8.49 12.59 5.18
C GLU A 169 7.27 13.45 5.53
N VAL A 170 6.12 13.15 4.92
CA VAL A 170 4.83 13.78 5.26
C VAL A 170 4.44 13.36 6.68
N PHE A 171 4.49 12.07 6.99
CA PHE A 171 4.10 11.56 8.31
C PHE A 171 5.00 12.09 9.44
N ALA A 172 6.31 12.15 9.20
CA ALA A 172 7.25 12.73 10.16
C ALA A 172 7.00 14.23 10.38
N SER A 173 6.56 14.96 9.36
CA SER A 173 6.28 16.40 9.48
C SER A 173 5.07 16.71 10.38
N TRP A 174 4.16 15.75 10.58
CA TRP A 174 2.99 15.91 11.44
C TRP A 174 3.33 16.19 12.90
N ALA A 175 4.49 15.74 13.38
CA ALA A 175 4.95 16.00 14.75
C ALA A 175 5.16 17.49 15.04
N ASP A 176 5.50 18.27 14.01
CA ASP A 176 5.73 19.71 14.11
C ASP A 176 4.54 20.54 13.56
N ALA A 177 3.57 19.89 12.91
CA ALA A 177 2.44 20.56 12.27
C ALA A 177 1.29 20.80 13.27
N GLU A 178 0.76 22.02 13.28
CA GLU A 178 -0.44 22.33 14.04
C GLU A 178 -1.63 21.52 13.50
N GLY A 179 -2.44 20.95 14.39
CA GLY A 179 -3.62 20.17 14.02
C GLY A 179 -3.34 18.76 13.48
N HIS A 180 -2.15 18.20 13.73
CA HIS A 180 -1.81 16.81 13.34
C HIS A 180 -1.25 15.96 14.49
N ALA A 181 -1.33 16.44 15.73
CA ALA A 181 -0.72 15.78 16.88
C ALA A 181 -1.24 14.35 17.08
N MET A 182 -2.54 14.11 16.89
CA MET A 182 -3.12 12.77 17.04
C MET A 182 -2.58 11.82 15.95
N LEU A 183 -2.42 12.31 14.72
CA LEU A 183 -1.85 11.52 13.62
C LEU A 183 -0.36 11.22 13.82
N ALA A 184 0.39 12.20 14.32
CA ALA A 184 1.80 12.03 14.66
C ALA A 184 1.99 10.97 15.75
N ASP A 185 1.20 11.03 16.81
CA ASP A 185 1.23 10.04 17.91
C ASP A 185 0.84 8.64 17.41
N ALA A 186 -0.19 8.53 16.58
CA ALA A 186 -0.62 7.25 16.01
C ALA A 186 0.43 6.64 15.06
N TRP A 187 1.10 7.47 14.23
CA TRP A 187 2.19 7.01 13.37
C TRP A 187 3.40 6.56 14.20
N ALA A 188 3.74 7.29 15.26
CA ALA A 188 4.82 6.92 16.18
C ALA A 188 4.53 5.61 16.93
N ASP A 189 3.34 5.45 17.53
CA ASP A 189 2.93 4.21 18.24
C ASP A 189 2.95 3.00 17.30
N ALA A 190 2.47 3.15 16.07
CA ALA A 190 2.54 2.09 15.07
C ALA A 190 4.00 1.67 14.78
N GLY A 191 4.91 2.64 14.65
CA GLY A 191 6.35 2.37 14.49
C GLY A 191 6.96 1.67 15.71
N GLU A 192 6.68 2.15 16.92
CA GLU A 192 7.18 1.57 18.17
C GLU A 192 6.77 0.10 18.33
N ARG A 193 5.56 -0.27 17.87
CA ARG A 193 5.07 -1.66 17.89
C ARG A 193 5.75 -2.56 16.87
N LEU A 194 6.28 -2.00 15.78
CA LEU A 194 7.01 -2.74 14.76
C LEU A 194 8.45 -3.04 15.18
N GLN A 195 9.10 -2.12 15.91
CA GLN A 195 10.53 -2.20 16.24
C GLN A 195 10.96 -3.56 16.83
N PRO A 196 10.27 -4.15 17.85
CA PRO A 196 10.70 -5.42 18.42
C PRO A 196 10.65 -6.59 17.43
N ARG A 197 9.74 -6.52 16.45
CA ARG A 197 9.61 -7.54 15.41
C ARG A 197 10.73 -7.40 14.37
N LEU A 198 11.14 -6.16 14.05
CA LEU A 198 12.26 -5.86 13.15
C LEU A 198 13.60 -6.31 13.74
N ASP A 199 13.86 -6.01 15.02
CA ASP A 199 15.09 -6.39 15.72
C ASP A 199 15.36 -7.91 15.67
N GLY A 200 14.30 -8.71 15.70
CA GLY A 200 14.35 -10.17 15.65
C GLY A 200 14.26 -10.78 14.24
N LEU A 201 14.00 -9.97 13.21
CA LEU A 201 13.51 -10.44 11.92
C LEU A 201 14.48 -11.38 11.20
N GLY A 202 15.75 -10.98 11.07
CA GLY A 202 16.75 -11.81 10.39
C GLY A 202 16.93 -13.18 11.05
N ARG A 203 16.77 -13.26 12.37
CA ARG A 203 16.80 -14.53 13.12
C ARG A 203 15.55 -15.35 12.87
N ALA A 204 14.37 -14.73 12.85
CA ALA A 204 13.10 -15.42 12.59
C ALA A 204 13.10 -16.04 11.18
N VAL A 205 13.58 -15.30 10.17
CA VAL A 205 13.76 -15.80 8.80
C VAL A 205 14.75 -16.97 8.76
N ALA A 206 15.93 -16.82 9.38
CA ALA A 206 16.95 -17.87 9.40
C ALA A 206 16.48 -19.17 10.08
N ARG A 207 15.48 -19.08 10.98
CA ARG A 207 14.88 -20.24 11.65
C ARG A 207 13.65 -20.79 10.95
N GLY A 208 13.18 -20.14 9.88
CA GLY A 208 11.92 -20.49 9.21
C GLY A 208 10.67 -20.18 10.05
N GLU A 209 10.78 -19.31 11.06
CA GLU A 209 9.66 -18.84 11.88
C GLU A 209 8.82 -17.79 11.13
N THR A 210 9.43 -17.11 10.15
CA THR A 210 8.81 -16.12 9.27
C THR A 210 9.25 -16.40 7.84
N SER A 211 8.32 -16.41 6.89
CA SER A 211 8.66 -16.58 5.48
C SER A 211 9.37 -15.34 4.94
N PHE A 212 10.09 -15.46 3.82
CA PHE A 212 10.78 -14.31 3.24
C PHE A 212 9.82 -13.19 2.79
N PRO A 213 8.67 -13.48 2.14
CA PRO A 213 7.66 -12.45 1.83
C PRO A 213 7.07 -11.79 3.07
N ASP A 214 6.71 -12.55 4.12
CA ASP A 214 6.19 -11.97 5.37
C ASP A 214 7.23 -11.06 6.05
N ALA A 215 8.51 -11.42 5.93
CA ALA A 215 9.60 -10.58 6.43
C ALA A 215 9.78 -9.30 5.61
N ALA A 216 9.60 -9.38 4.29
CA ALA A 216 9.61 -8.21 3.40
C ALA A 216 8.45 -7.25 3.74
N GLU A 217 7.25 -7.76 3.99
CA GLU A 217 6.09 -6.96 4.41
C GLU A 217 6.38 -6.22 5.72
N LEU A 218 6.93 -6.93 6.72
CA LEU A 218 7.31 -6.31 7.98
C LEU A 218 8.38 -5.23 7.79
N ALA A 219 9.38 -5.50 6.95
CA ALA A 219 10.44 -4.57 6.61
C ALA A 219 9.90 -3.31 5.89
N ALA A 220 8.94 -3.47 4.97
CA ALA A 220 8.27 -2.35 4.29
C ALA A 220 7.55 -1.43 5.30
N GLY A 221 6.91 -2.00 6.31
CA GLY A 221 6.41 -1.24 7.46
C GLY A 221 7.52 -0.45 8.16
N GLY A 222 8.68 -1.06 8.40
CA GLY A 222 9.85 -0.36 8.94
C GLY A 222 10.29 0.83 8.09
N VAL A 223 10.35 0.68 6.76
CA VAL A 223 10.70 1.76 5.82
C VAL A 223 9.71 2.94 5.93
N LYS A 224 8.40 2.66 6.00
CA LYS A 224 7.35 3.68 6.18
C LYS A 224 7.52 4.48 7.48
N HIS A 225 7.98 3.83 8.54
CA HIS A 225 8.18 4.44 9.86
C HIS A 225 9.60 4.99 10.07
N GLY A 226 10.49 4.90 9.07
CA GLY A 226 11.88 5.36 9.19
C GLY A 226 12.69 4.59 10.24
N LEU A 227 12.38 3.31 10.44
CA LEU A 227 13.05 2.43 11.40
C LEU A 227 14.24 1.73 10.74
N ASP A 228 15.21 1.30 11.55
CA ASP A 228 16.31 0.47 11.09
C ASP A 228 15.78 -0.90 10.63
N VAL A 229 15.90 -1.17 9.33
CA VAL A 229 15.50 -2.44 8.72
C VAL A 229 16.73 -3.33 8.55
N PRO A 230 16.66 -4.65 8.87
CA PRO A 230 17.80 -5.54 8.70
C PRO A 230 18.02 -5.96 7.23
N ALA A 231 19.27 -6.31 6.91
CA ALA A 231 19.60 -6.92 5.63
C ALA A 231 18.82 -8.23 5.38
N PRO A 232 18.43 -8.50 4.11
CA PRO A 232 18.72 -7.73 2.90
C PRO A 232 17.73 -6.59 2.61
N PHE A 233 16.77 -6.33 3.51
CA PHE A 233 15.69 -5.38 3.27
C PHE A 233 16.11 -3.92 3.53
N ASP A 234 17.22 -3.69 4.23
CA ASP A 234 17.86 -2.38 4.39
C ASP A 234 18.11 -1.67 3.06
N ALA A 235 18.39 -2.43 1.99
CA ALA A 235 18.55 -1.90 0.64
C ALA A 235 17.28 -1.25 0.06
N LEU A 236 16.09 -1.54 0.63
CA LEU A 236 14.82 -0.92 0.26
C LEU A 236 14.56 0.38 1.05
N ASP A 237 15.37 0.69 2.08
CA ASP A 237 15.40 2.01 2.73
C ASP A 237 16.52 2.88 2.13
N ALA A 238 16.42 3.17 0.84
CA ALA A 238 17.46 3.90 0.13
C ALA A 238 16.88 4.99 -0.78
N LEU A 239 17.56 6.14 -0.85
CA LEU A 239 17.23 7.19 -1.82
C LEU A 239 17.28 6.66 -3.26
N ALA A 240 18.24 5.79 -3.56
CA ALA A 240 18.33 5.13 -4.86
C ALA A 240 17.07 4.30 -5.17
N TYR A 241 16.42 3.70 -4.16
CA TYR A 241 15.17 2.97 -4.37
C TYR A 241 14.00 3.92 -4.64
N ARG A 242 13.89 5.01 -3.87
CA ARG A 242 12.91 6.08 -4.11
C ARG A 242 13.01 6.66 -5.54
N GLU A 243 14.23 6.82 -6.05
CA GLU A 243 14.47 7.40 -7.38
C GLU A 243 14.26 6.40 -8.54
N HIS A 244 14.68 5.14 -8.37
CA HIS A 244 14.72 4.16 -9.47
C HIS A 244 13.57 3.15 -9.47
N GLY A 245 12.80 3.07 -8.37
CA GLY A 245 11.60 2.25 -8.22
C GLY A 245 11.77 0.81 -8.73
N ALA A 246 10.89 0.40 -9.64
CA ALA A 246 10.79 -0.98 -10.12
C ALA A 246 12.11 -1.57 -10.64
N SER A 247 12.92 -0.79 -11.37
CA SER A 247 14.22 -1.26 -11.88
C SER A 247 15.22 -1.61 -10.77
N TYR A 248 15.16 -0.86 -9.66
CA TYR A 248 15.95 -1.14 -8.48
C TYR A 248 15.41 -2.37 -7.74
N ALA A 249 14.08 -2.51 -7.61
CA ALA A 249 13.46 -3.71 -7.03
C ALA A 249 13.87 -4.99 -7.77
N VAL A 250 13.91 -4.96 -9.11
CA VAL A 250 14.40 -6.09 -9.94
C VAL A 250 15.87 -6.38 -9.62
N THR A 251 16.74 -5.35 -9.65
CA THR A 251 18.17 -5.51 -9.35
C THR A 251 18.41 -6.02 -7.93
N TRP A 252 17.59 -5.59 -6.98
CA TRP A 252 17.62 -6.06 -5.59
C TRP A 252 17.24 -7.54 -5.52
N ALA A 253 16.14 -7.95 -6.15
CA ALA A 253 15.72 -9.35 -6.20
C ALA A 253 16.80 -10.24 -6.83
N GLU A 254 17.39 -9.82 -7.96
CA GLU A 254 18.49 -10.53 -8.61
C GLU A 254 19.66 -10.78 -7.66
N LYS A 255 20.04 -9.80 -6.83
CA LYS A 255 21.15 -9.94 -5.88
C LYS A 255 20.80 -10.78 -4.64
N VAL A 256 19.55 -10.74 -4.22
CA VAL A 256 19.09 -11.46 -3.02
C VAL A 256 18.94 -12.94 -3.28
N PHE A 257 18.49 -13.31 -4.49
CA PHE A 257 18.19 -14.69 -4.85
C PHE A 257 19.22 -15.36 -5.78
N SER A 258 20.28 -14.64 -6.20
CA SER A 258 21.41 -15.21 -6.96
C SER A 258 22.31 -16.13 -6.13
#